data_AF-A0A7S2DR09-F1
#
_entry.id   AF-A0A7S2DR09-F1
#
_cell.length_a   1.000
_cell.length_b   1.000
_cell.length_c   1.000
_cell.angle_alpha   90.00
_cell.angle_beta   90.00
_cell.angle_gamma   90.00
#
_symmetry.space_group_name_H-M   'P 1'
#
loop_
_entity.id
_entity.type
_entity.pdbx_description
1 polymer ?
#
loop_
_entity_poly.entity_id
_entity_poly.type
_entity_poly.pdbx_seq_one_letter_code
_entity_poly.pdbx_strand_id
1 'polypeptide(L)'
;HWEQAVLLYTHYDEFDQAANTMMAHSPIAFQHDQFQMIMQKVSNMELYYRAVQFYLEEQPKQLNSLLNTIVSKVDHARVVQQVRKAGHLPLILPYLKQVQQTNSQAVNEAINELYTESEQYEELRQSIEDFENFDQIALS
;
A
#
# COMPACT_ATOMS: atom_id res chain seq x y z
N HIS A 1 13.20 -7.53 24.93
CA HIS A 1 13.76 -8.83 24.46
C HIS A 1 13.36 -9.19 23.02
N TRP A 2 12.31 -8.60 22.43
CA TRP A 2 11.91 -8.89 21.04
C TRP A 2 12.76 -8.18 19.97
N GLU A 3 13.29 -7.00 20.26
CA GLU A 3 14.23 -6.29 19.37
C GLU A 3 15.49 -7.13 19.06
N GLN A 4 15.99 -7.87 20.06
CA GLN A 4 17.14 -8.77 19.88
C GLN A 4 16.81 -9.97 18.98
N ALA A 5 15.58 -10.49 19.08
CA ALA A 5 15.12 -11.59 18.22
C ALA A 5 14.98 -11.13 16.76
N VAL A 6 14.44 -9.94 16.51
CA VAL A 6 14.38 -9.33 15.17
C VAL A 6 15.79 -9.12 14.60
N LEU A 7 16.73 -8.66 15.43
CA LEU A 7 18.13 -8.47 15.02
C LEU A 7 18.81 -9.81 14.69
N LEU A 8 18.53 -10.87 15.47
CA LEU A 8 18.97 -12.24 15.18
C LEU A 8 18.40 -12.74 13.85
N TYR A 9 17.09 -12.64 13.61
CA TYR A 9 16.48 -13.06 12.34
C TYR A 9 17.04 -12.28 11.14
N THR A 10 17.27 -10.96 11.32
CA THR A 10 17.91 -10.12 10.30
C THR A 10 19.34 -10.58 10.01
N HIS A 11 20.07 -11.05 11.02
CA HIS A 11 21.44 -11.57 10.89
C HIS A 11 21.51 -12.97 10.26
N TYR A 12 20.44 -13.77 10.36
CA TYR A 12 20.31 -15.08 9.71
C TYR A 12 19.64 -15.00 8.32
N ASP A 13 19.46 -13.80 7.76
CA ASP A 13 18.73 -13.56 6.50
C ASP A 13 17.27 -14.06 6.50
N GLU A 14 16.70 -14.33 7.68
CA GLU A 14 15.30 -14.74 7.86
C GLU A 14 14.37 -13.52 7.92
N PHE A 15 14.40 -12.70 6.87
CA PHE A 15 13.64 -11.44 6.78
C PHE A 15 12.12 -11.64 6.93
N ASP A 16 11.59 -12.76 6.47
CA ASP A 16 10.17 -13.09 6.58
C ASP A 16 9.73 -13.27 8.05
N GLN A 17 10.55 -13.95 8.85
CA GLN A 17 10.30 -14.17 10.28
C GLN A 17 10.55 -12.90 11.09
N ALA A 18 11.55 -12.11 10.70
CA ALA A 18 11.80 -10.79 11.26
C ALA A 18 10.57 -9.89 11.08
N ALA A 19 10.03 -9.78 9.86
CA ALA A 19 8.86 -8.98 9.55
C ALA A 19 7.61 -9.42 10.33
N ASN A 20 7.32 -10.72 10.38
CA ASN A 20 6.19 -11.25 11.17
C ASN A 20 6.35 -10.93 12.66
N THR A 21 7.55 -11.09 13.22
CA THR A 21 7.82 -10.80 14.62
C THR A 21 7.65 -9.31 14.93
N MET A 22 8.11 -8.42 14.03
CA MET A 22 7.92 -6.98 14.15
C MET A 22 6.45 -6.57 14.10
N MET A 23 5.65 -7.19 13.22
CA MET A 23 4.20 -6.92 13.16
C MET A 23 3.47 -7.46 14.39
N ALA A 24 3.80 -8.67 14.85
CA ALA A 24 3.16 -9.30 16.02
C ALA A 24 3.51 -8.60 17.34
N HIS A 25 4.72 -8.03 17.44
CA HIS A 25 5.21 -7.31 18.61
C HIS A 25 5.43 -5.81 18.33
N SER A 26 4.49 -5.22 17.58
CA SER A 26 4.50 -3.81 17.19
C SER A 26 4.94 -2.83 18.28
N PRO A 27 4.30 -2.78 19.47
CA PRO A 27 4.53 -1.70 20.45
C PRO A 27 5.94 -1.69 21.08
N ILE A 28 6.77 -2.71 20.85
CA ILE A 28 8.09 -2.86 21.50
C ILE A 28 9.21 -3.04 20.48
N ALA A 29 8.92 -3.61 19.30
CA ALA A 29 9.94 -3.97 18.31
C ALA A 29 9.76 -3.28 16.94
N PHE A 30 8.69 -2.51 16.74
CA PHE A 30 8.43 -1.88 15.46
C PHE A 30 9.25 -0.59 15.29
N GLN A 31 10.18 -0.64 14.33
CA GLN A 31 10.89 0.52 13.83
C GLN A 31 10.61 0.67 12.35
N HIS A 32 10.01 1.79 11.94
CA HIS A 32 9.58 2.03 10.56
C HIS A 32 10.71 1.85 9.55
N ASP A 33 11.84 2.52 9.76
CA ASP A 33 12.98 2.49 8.82
C ASP A 33 13.55 1.08 8.66
N GLN A 34 13.72 0.36 9.76
CA GLN A 34 14.21 -1.02 9.74
C GLN A 34 13.21 -1.96 9.06
N PHE A 35 11.92 -1.80 9.35
CA PHE A 35 10.86 -2.59 8.73
C PHE A 35 10.82 -2.36 7.22
N GLN A 36 10.94 -1.12 6.74
CA GLN A 36 11.01 -0.84 5.30
C GLN A 36 12.21 -1.53 4.63
N MET A 37 13.39 -1.51 5.26
CA MET A 37 14.56 -2.23 4.72
C MET A 37 14.34 -3.74 4.65
N ILE A 38 13.71 -4.33 5.68
CA ILE A 38 13.37 -5.75 5.72
C ILE A 38 12.36 -6.07 4.61
N MET A 39 11.31 -5.27 4.45
CA MET A 39 10.29 -5.46 3.42
C MET A 39 10.86 -5.40 2.00
N GLN A 40 11.92 -4.60 1.76
CA GLN A 40 12.61 -4.63 0.46
C GLN A 40 13.32 -5.95 0.19
N LYS A 41 13.75 -6.68 1.22
CA LYS A 41 14.44 -7.97 1.09
C LYS A 41 13.51 -9.18 1.12
N VAL A 42 12.33 -9.03 1.71
CA VAL A 42 11.28 -10.05 1.76
C VAL A 42 10.88 -10.47 0.35
N SER A 43 10.85 -11.79 0.12
CA SER A 43 10.40 -12.36 -1.16
C SER A 43 8.94 -12.81 -1.10
N ASN A 44 8.40 -13.02 0.10
CA ASN A 44 7.04 -13.47 0.30
C ASN A 44 6.02 -12.36 0.00
N MET A 45 5.21 -12.57 -1.03
CA MET A 45 4.17 -11.62 -1.45
C MET A 45 3.09 -11.39 -0.38
N GLU A 46 2.75 -12.42 0.41
CA GLU A 46 1.71 -12.33 1.44
C GLU A 46 2.08 -11.38 2.58
N LEU A 47 3.38 -11.24 2.88
CA LEU A 47 3.87 -10.34 3.91
C LEU A 47 3.61 -8.88 3.56
N TYR A 48 3.68 -8.49 2.28
CA TYR A 48 3.37 -7.13 1.86
C TYR A 48 1.91 -6.77 2.17
N TYR A 49 0.96 -7.67 1.86
CA TYR A 49 -0.46 -7.42 2.12
C TYR A 49 -0.78 -7.39 3.62
N ARG A 50 -0.12 -8.25 4.42
CA ARG A 50 -0.20 -8.19 5.89
C ARG A 50 0.35 -6.89 6.44
N ALA A 51 1.51 -6.44 5.94
CA ALA A 51 2.10 -5.18 6.34
C ALA A 51 1.16 -4.01 6.01
N VAL A 52 0.57 -3.98 4.81
CA VAL A 52 -0.42 -2.95 4.43
C VAL A 52 -1.61 -2.94 5.41
N GLN A 53 -2.13 -4.10 5.79
CA GLN A 53 -3.21 -4.18 6.79
C GLN A 53 -2.78 -3.62 8.14
N PHE A 54 -1.62 -4.05 8.62
CA PHE A 54 -1.06 -3.60 9.89
C PHE A 54 -0.87 -2.07 9.92
N TYR A 55 -0.34 -1.49 8.84
CA TYR A 55 -0.19 -0.04 8.72
C TYR A 55 -1.53 0.69 8.62
N LEU A 56 -2.53 0.12 7.96
CA LEU A 56 -3.88 0.70 7.92
C LEU A 56 -4.50 0.82 9.31
N GLU A 57 -4.31 -0.21 10.15
CA GLU A 57 -4.89 -0.28 11.50
C GLU A 57 -4.11 0.55 12.53
N GLU A 58 -2.78 0.49 12.52
CA GLU A 58 -1.95 1.14 13.55
C GLU A 58 -1.44 2.53 13.13
N GLN A 59 -0.95 2.67 11.89
CA GLN A 59 -0.22 3.87 11.45
C GLN A 59 -0.53 4.27 9.99
N PRO A 60 -1.75 4.75 9.71
CA PRO A 60 -2.17 5.03 8.34
C PRO A 60 -1.30 6.10 7.68
N LYS A 61 -0.79 7.08 8.44
CA LYS A 61 0.11 8.13 7.91
C LYS A 61 1.39 7.60 7.28
N GLN A 62 1.92 6.48 7.77
CA GLN A 62 3.16 5.90 7.28
C GLN A 62 2.95 4.90 6.12
N LEU A 63 1.69 4.54 5.84
CA LEU A 63 1.34 3.57 4.79
C LEU A 63 1.84 4.01 3.40
N ASN A 64 1.72 5.30 3.06
CA ASN A 64 2.19 5.81 1.77
C ASN A 64 3.69 5.58 1.55
N SER A 65 4.50 5.76 2.60
CA SER A 65 5.96 5.53 2.54
C SER A 65 6.26 4.06 2.25
N LEU A 66 5.56 3.15 2.93
CA LEU A 66 5.68 1.72 2.70
C LEU A 66 5.25 1.35 1.29
N LEU A 67 4.07 1.79 0.85
CA LEU A 67 3.51 1.51 -0.48
C LEU A 67 4.44 1.98 -1.60
N ASN A 68 5.02 3.18 -1.48
CA ASN A 68 6.00 3.69 -2.45
C ASN A 68 7.27 2.83 -2.50
N THR A 69 7.68 2.27 -1.36
CA THR A 69 8.87 1.41 -1.29
C THR A 69 8.63 0.06 -1.97
N ILE A 70 7.44 -0.50 -1.83
CA ILE A 70 7.08 -1.84 -2.32
C ILE A 70 6.29 -1.79 -3.63
N VAL A 71 6.10 -0.60 -4.21
CA VAL A 71 5.25 -0.34 -5.38
C VAL A 71 5.56 -1.27 -6.56
N SER A 72 6.84 -1.52 -6.84
CA SER A 72 7.25 -2.38 -7.96
C SER A 72 7.13 -3.88 -7.68
N LYS A 73 6.77 -4.28 -6.45
CA LYS A 73 6.71 -5.67 -6.00
C LYS A 73 5.29 -6.15 -5.65
N VAL A 74 4.34 -5.23 -5.50
CA VAL A 74 2.97 -5.54 -5.08
C VAL A 74 1.98 -5.37 -6.22
N ASP A 75 0.87 -6.09 -6.14
CA ASP A 75 -0.26 -5.90 -7.03
C ASP A 75 -1.07 -4.68 -6.56
N HIS A 76 -1.06 -3.60 -7.37
CA HIS A 76 -1.78 -2.37 -7.07
C HIS A 76 -3.29 -2.59 -6.93
N ALA A 77 -3.89 -3.46 -7.73
CA ALA A 77 -5.34 -3.71 -7.69
C ALA A 77 -5.73 -4.35 -6.36
N ARG A 78 -4.91 -5.29 -5.86
CA ARG A 78 -5.15 -5.94 -4.56
C ARG A 78 -4.97 -4.97 -3.40
N VAL A 79 -3.95 -4.10 -3.44
CA VAL A 79 -3.75 -3.04 -2.44
C VAL A 79 -4.94 -2.08 -2.41
N VAL A 80 -5.38 -1.60 -3.58
CA VAL A 80 -6.56 -0.72 -3.70
C VAL A 80 -7.78 -1.36 -3.07
N GLN A 81 -8.10 -2.60 -3.41
CA GLN A 81 -9.27 -3.30 -2.84
C GLN A 81 -9.19 -3.42 -1.32
N GLN A 82 -8.01 -3.69 -0.78
CA GLN A 82 -7.82 -3.84 0.67
C GLN A 82 -7.98 -2.49 1.40
N VAL A 83 -7.41 -1.41 0.85
CA VAL A 83 -7.54 -0.06 1.41
C VAL A 83 -8.97 0.48 1.25
N ARG A 84 -9.64 0.15 0.14
CA ARG A 84 -11.06 0.47 -0.10
C ARG A 84 -11.96 -0.17 0.96
N LYS A 85 -11.75 -1.46 1.26
CA LYS A 85 -12.47 -2.16 2.33
C LYS A 85 -12.23 -1.54 3.71
N ALA A 86 -11.06 -0.96 3.93
CA ALA A 86 -10.75 -0.25 5.17
C ALA A 86 -11.33 1.18 5.23
N GLY A 87 -11.90 1.71 4.14
CA GLY A 87 -12.43 3.07 4.09
C GLY A 87 -11.35 4.17 4.11
N HIS A 88 -10.10 3.83 3.80
CA HIS A 88 -8.96 4.75 3.83
C HIS A 88 -8.41 5.06 2.43
N LEU A 89 -9.23 4.88 1.39
CA LEU A 89 -8.88 5.19 0.00
C LEU A 89 -8.28 6.61 -0.21
N PRO A 90 -8.84 7.70 0.37
CA PRO A 90 -8.28 9.04 0.15
C PRO A 90 -6.86 9.19 0.73
N LEU A 91 -6.47 8.36 1.69
CA LEU A 91 -5.15 8.43 2.29
C LEU A 91 -4.06 7.95 1.34
N ILE A 92 -4.37 6.99 0.46
CA ILE A 92 -3.44 6.47 -0.53
C ILE A 92 -3.51 7.21 -1.88
N LEU A 93 -4.31 8.29 -1.98
CA LEU A 93 -4.42 9.13 -3.19
C LEU A 93 -3.06 9.49 -3.82
N PRO A 94 -2.03 9.99 -3.09
CA PRO A 94 -0.75 10.32 -3.71
C PRO A 94 -0.05 9.10 -4.31
N TYR A 95 -0.20 7.92 -3.68
CA TYR A 95 0.30 6.66 -4.22
C TYR A 95 -0.49 6.25 -5.48
N LEU A 96 -1.82 6.36 -5.46
CA LEU A 96 -2.67 6.05 -6.62
C LEU A 96 -2.30 6.89 -7.83
N LYS A 97 -2.11 8.21 -7.66
CA LYS A 97 -1.67 9.11 -8.75
C LYS A 97 -0.32 8.69 -9.32
N GLN A 98 0.59 8.20 -8.49
CA GLN A 98 1.90 7.71 -8.95
C GLN A 98 1.76 6.42 -9.76
N VAL A 99 0.94 5.47 -9.30
CA VAL A 99 0.73 4.19 -10.00
C VAL A 99 -0.26 4.29 -11.15
N GLN A 100 -0.95 5.42 -11.31
CA GLN A 100 -1.93 5.66 -12.37
C GLN A 100 -1.32 5.48 -13.77
N GLN A 101 -0.02 5.76 -13.93
CA GLN A 101 0.71 5.52 -15.17
C GLN A 101 0.71 4.05 -15.64
N THR A 102 0.45 3.11 -14.74
CA THR A 102 0.28 1.68 -15.08
C THR A 102 -1.05 1.39 -15.79
N ASN A 103 -1.94 2.39 -15.89
CA ASN A 103 -3.27 2.32 -16.48
C ASN A 103 -4.05 1.09 -15.98
N SER A 104 -4.06 0.86 -14.67
CA SER A 104 -4.75 -0.26 -14.04
C SER A 104 -6.19 0.12 -13.72
N GLN A 105 -7.13 -0.74 -14.14
CA GLN A 105 -8.56 -0.52 -13.92
C GLN A 105 -8.91 -0.22 -12.45
N ALA A 106 -8.45 -1.05 -11.52
CA ALA A 106 -8.74 -0.85 -10.11
C ALA A 106 -8.21 0.50 -9.58
N VAL A 107 -7.06 0.96 -10.08
CA VAL A 107 -6.45 2.23 -9.67
C VAL A 107 -7.24 3.40 -10.26
N ASN A 108 -7.55 3.35 -11.56
CA ASN A 108 -8.31 4.40 -12.25
C ASN A 108 -9.70 4.56 -11.65
N GLU A 109 -10.42 3.46 -11.41
CA GLU A 109 -11.73 3.50 -10.74
C GLU A 109 -11.66 4.11 -9.34
N ALA A 110 -10.65 3.74 -8.55
CA ALA A 110 -10.48 4.30 -7.20
C ALA A 110 -10.17 5.81 -7.22
N ILE A 111 -9.35 6.27 -8.16
CA ILE A 111 -9.05 7.70 -8.34
C ILE A 111 -10.30 8.45 -8.78
N ASN A 112 -11.02 7.91 -9.76
CA ASN A 112 -12.23 8.53 -10.31
C ASN A 112 -13.34 8.64 -9.25
N GLU A 113 -13.52 7.62 -8.42
CA GLU A 113 -14.43 7.65 -7.26
C GLU A 113 -14.04 8.80 -6.31
N LEU A 114 -12.77 8.88 -5.92
CA LEU A 114 -12.29 9.93 -5.01
C LEU A 114 -12.49 11.34 -5.56
N TYR A 115 -12.21 11.55 -6.85
CA TYR A 115 -12.45 12.84 -7.50
C TYR A 115 -13.93 13.17 -7.61
N THR A 116 -14.78 12.17 -7.87
CA THR A 116 -16.23 12.35 -7.89
C THR A 116 -16.75 12.74 -6.51
N GLU A 117 -16.31 12.06 -5.45
CA GLU A 117 -16.67 12.39 -4.06
C GLU A 117 -16.15 13.75 -3.62
N SER A 118 -14.99 14.17 -4.13
CA SER A 118 -14.35 15.46 -3.80
C SER A 118 -14.77 16.61 -4.73
N GLU A 119 -15.71 16.39 -5.65
CA GLU A 119 -16.16 17.36 -6.67
C GLU A 119 -15.04 17.92 -7.58
N GLN A 120 -13.98 17.13 -7.77
CA GLN A 120 -12.79 17.46 -8.57
C GLN A 120 -12.99 17.05 -10.05
N TYR A 121 -13.95 17.68 -10.71
CA TYR A 121 -14.36 17.30 -12.07
C TYR A 121 -13.28 17.55 -13.13
N GLU A 122 -12.39 18.53 -12.92
CA GLU A 122 -11.29 18.83 -13.84
C GLU A 122 -10.24 17.71 -13.79
N GLU A 123 -9.80 17.32 -12.59
CA GLU A 123 -8.86 16.21 -12.42
C GLU A 123 -9.46 14.87 -12.84
N LEU A 124 -10.76 14.66 -12.60
CA LEU A 124 -11.49 13.48 -13.07
C LEU A 124 -11.47 13.39 -14.60
N ARG A 125 -11.76 14.49 -15.28
CA ARG A 125 -11.78 14.53 -16.73
C ARG A 125 -10.40 14.24 -17.31
N GLN A 126 -9.36 14.87 -16.77
CA GLN A 126 -7.99 14.62 -17.19
C GLN A 126 -7.59 13.15 -16.96
N SER A 127 -7.93 12.60 -15.79
CA SER A 127 -7.71 11.19 -15.45
C SER A 127 -8.34 10.23 -16.47
N ILE A 128 -9.58 10.50 -16.87
CA ILE A 128 -10.32 9.70 -17.86
C ILE A 128 -9.73 9.84 -19.27
N GLU A 129 -9.35 11.05 -19.67
CA GLU A 129 -8.75 11.33 -20.98
C GLU A 129 -7.35 10.68 -21.11
N ASP A 130 -6.56 10.69 -20.03
CA ASP A 130 -5.20 10.13 -20.02
C ASP A 130 -5.18 8.59 -19.78
N PHE A 131 -6.17 8.05 -19.06
CA PHE A 131 -6.19 6.65 -18.61
C PHE A 131 -7.54 5.97 -18.86
N GLU A 132 -7.69 5.39 -20.05
CA GLU A 132 -8.96 4.83 -20.55
C GLU A 132 -9.33 3.45 -19.96
N ASN A 133 -8.42 2.79 -19.22
CA ASN A 133 -8.68 1.45 -18.68
C ASN A 133 -9.52 1.56 -17.40
N PHE A 134 -10.83 1.77 -17.54
CA PHE A 134 -11.80 1.72 -16.45
C PHE A 134 -13.16 1.30 -17.01
N ASP A 135 -14.08 0.88 -16.15
CA ASP A 135 -15.42 0.46 -16.59
C ASP A 135 -16.25 1.68 -17.01
N GLN A 136 -16.24 2.00 -18.30
CA GLN A 136 -17.00 3.12 -18.88
C GLN A 136 -18.52 2.95 -18.74
N ILE A 137 -19.01 1.72 -18.52
CA ILE A 137 -20.44 1.42 -18.42
C ILE A 137 -20.98 1.78 -17.04
N ALA A 138 -20.16 1.67 -15.99
CA ALA A 138 -20.55 2.03 -14.62
C ALA A 138 -20.57 3.56 -14.38
N LEU A 139 -19.93 4.34 -15.25
CA LEU A 139 -19.83 5.80 -15.15
C LEU A 139 -20.90 6.55 -15.97
N SER A 140 -21.80 5.83 -16.65
CA SER A 140 -22.83 6.37 -17.56
C SER A 140 -24.19 6.58 -16.91
#